data_AF-A0A954QDC4-F1
#
_entry.id   AF-A0A954QDC4-F1
#
_cell.length_a   1.000
_cell.length_b   1.000
_cell.length_c   1.000
_cell.angle_alpha   90.00
_cell.angle_beta   90.00
_cell.angle_gamma   90.00
#
_symmetry.space_group_name_H-M   'P 1'
#
loop_
_entity.id
_entity.type
_entity.pdbx_description
1 polymer ?
#
loop_
_entity_poly.entity_id
_entity_poly.type
_entity_poly.pdbx_seq_one_letter_code
_entity_poly.pdbx_strand_id
1 'polypeptide(L)' 'MVTYAIVELDDGLTVTTVQPGQSPEDAAAASCGVLVDSGPYVTYEDACDALAELETANDDERQ' A
#
# COMPACT_ATOMS: atom_id res chain seq x y z
N MET A 1 -14.82 -8.45 -3.78
CA MET A 1 -13.82 -8.09 -4.80
C MET A 1 -12.48 -8.02 -4.10
N VAL A 2 -11.41 -8.41 -4.78
CA VAL A 2 -10.05 -8.23 -4.26
C VAL A 2 -9.70 -6.76 -4.46
N THR A 3 -9.15 -6.12 -3.44
CA THR A 3 -8.64 -4.74 -3.52
C THR A 3 -7.16 -4.74 -3.19
N TYR A 4 -6.50 -3.62 -3.42
CA TYR A 4 -5.09 -3.43 -3.13
C TYR A 4 -4.94 -2.36 -2.05
N ALA A 5 -3.89 -2.48 -1.26
CA ALA A 5 -3.54 -1.51 -0.23
C ALA A 5 -2.03 -1.28 -0.24
N ILE A 6 -1.60 -0.08 0.11
CA ILE A 6 -0.18 0.27 0.23
C ILE A 6 0.23 0.03 1.68
N VAL A 7 1.33 -0.68 1.84
CA VAL A 7 1.89 -1.06 3.13
C VAL A 7 3.36 -0.71 3.18
N GLU A 8 3.83 -0.31 4.35
CA GLU A 8 5.25 -0.08 4.61
C GLU A 8 5.86 -1.34 5.21
N LEU A 9 6.90 -1.84 4.56
CA LEU A 9 7.79 -2.89 5.05
C LEU A 9 9.13 -2.27 5.47
N ASP A 10 9.98 -3.08 6.10
CA ASP A 10 11.34 -2.66 6.49
C ASP A 10 12.20 -2.20 5.29
N ASP A 11 11.95 -2.78 4.10
CA ASP A 11 12.60 -2.43 2.83
C ASP A 11 11.95 -1.22 2.10
N GLY A 12 10.83 -0.69 2.60
CA GLY A 12 10.11 0.44 2.00
C GLY A 12 8.62 0.19 1.74
N LEU A 13 7.99 1.09 0.98
CA LEU A 13 6.58 1.01 0.62
C LEU A 13 6.36 -0.06 -0.46
N THR A 14 5.28 -0.84 -0.33
CA THR A 14 4.88 -1.84 -1.33
C THR A 14 3.36 -1.99 -1.39
N VAL A 15 2.86 -2.67 -2.42
CA VAL A 15 1.43 -2.94 -2.61
C VAL A 15 1.11 -4.37 -2.18
N THR A 16 0.14 -4.53 -1.29
CA THR A 16 -0.40 -5.84 -0.87
C THR A 16 -1.82 -6.05 -1.41
N THR A 17 -2.23 -7.32 -1.52
CA THR A 17 -3.58 -7.70 -1.93
C THR A 17 -4.46 -7.92 -0.71
N VAL A 18 -5.64 -7.31 -0.70
CA VAL A 18 -6.65 -7.43 0.36
C VAL A 18 -7.76 -8.34 -0.15
N GLN A 19 -7.92 -9.49 0.51
CA GLN A 19 -8.98 -10.42 0.16
C GLN A 19 -10.36 -9.87 0.54
N PRO A 20 -11.43 -10.24 -0.18
CA PRO A 20 -12.78 -9.85 0.20
C PRO A 20 -13.15 -10.39 1.59
N GLY A 21 -13.43 -9.48 2.53
CA GLY A 21 -13.71 -9.83 3.93
C GLY A 21 -12.49 -9.81 4.84
N GLN A 22 -11.29 -9.58 4.30
CA GLN A 22 -10.09 -9.25 5.07
C GLN A 22 -10.00 -7.74 5.24
N SER A 23 -9.56 -7.29 6.41
CA SER A 23 -9.25 -5.89 6.64
C SER A 23 -7.89 -5.55 6.02
N PRO A 24 -7.70 -4.35 5.45
CA PRO A 24 -6.40 -3.93 4.91
C PRO A 24 -5.30 -3.94 5.99
N GLU A 25 -5.63 -3.66 7.25
CA GLU A 25 -4.72 -3.76 8.39
C GLU A 25 -4.24 -5.21 8.61
N ASP A 26 -5.13 -6.18 8.46
CA ASP A 26 -4.81 -7.60 8.63
C ASP A 26 -3.94 -8.10 7.46
N ALA A 27 -4.23 -7.65 6.23
CA ALA A 27 -3.40 -7.93 5.07
C ALA A 27 -1.98 -7.34 5.21
N ALA A 28 -1.87 -6.11 5.74
CA ALA A 28 -0.58 -5.48 6.04
C ALA A 28 0.19 -6.26 7.11
N ALA A 29 -0.48 -6.60 8.21
CA ALA A 29 0.11 -7.38 9.30
C ALA A 29 0.57 -8.77 8.83
N ALA A 30 -0.18 -9.42 7.93
CA ALA A 30 0.20 -10.69 7.32
C ALA A 30 1.47 -10.59 6.47
N SER A 31 1.73 -9.43 5.87
CA SER A 31 2.97 -9.12 5.14
C SER A 31 4.11 -8.66 6.04
N CYS A 32 3.96 -8.71 7.38
CA CYS A 32 4.89 -8.09 8.34
C CYS A 32 5.07 -6.57 8.12
N GLY A 33 4.06 -5.92 7.55
CA GLY A 33 4.05 -4.50 7.27
C GLY A 33 3.07 -3.71 8.13
N VAL A 34 3.12 -2.40 7.96
CA VAL A 34 2.15 -1.47 8.53
C VAL A 34 1.28 -0.92 7.40
N LEU A 35 -0.02 -0.85 7.61
CA LEU A 35 -0.93 -0.25 6.64
C LEU A 35 -0.65 1.25 6.56
N VAL A 36 -0.28 1.71 5.36
CA VAL A 36 -0.05 3.14 5.08
C VAL A 36 -1.27 3.72 4.39
N ASP A 37 -1.75 3.06 3.34
CA ASP A 37 -2.92 3.47 2.61
C ASP A 37 -3.83 2.27 2.32
N SER A 38 -5.06 2.33 2.83
CA SER A 38 -6.06 1.29 2.60
C SER A 38 -6.68 1.29 1.22
N GLY A 39 -6.58 2.42 0.50
CA GLY A 39 -7.15 2.84 -0.79
C GLY A 39 -8.37 2.11 -1.37
N PRO A 40 -9.21 2.78 -2.16
CA PRO A 40 -10.18 2.08 -3.00
C PRO A 40 -9.53 1.46 -4.26
N TYR A 41 -8.29 0.97 -4.17
CA TYR A 41 -7.53 0.50 -5.31
C TYR A 41 -8.10 -0.83 -5.81
N VAL A 42 -8.72 -0.80 -6.99
CA VAL A 42 -9.35 -1.98 -7.61
C VAL A 42 -8.34 -2.80 -8.42
N THR A 43 -7.24 -2.17 -8.84
CA THR A 43 -6.16 -2.80 -9.61
C THR A 43 -4.80 -2.51 -8.97
N TYR A 44 -3.83 -3.39 -9.24
CA TYR A 44 -2.47 -3.21 -8.77
C TYR A 44 -1.84 -1.92 -9.33
N GLU A 45 -2.14 -1.58 -10.59
CA GLU A 45 -1.67 -0.34 -11.24
C GLU A 45 -2.12 0.92 -10.49
N ASP A 46 -3.38 0.96 -10.02
CA ASP A 46 -3.95 2.10 -9.28
C ASP A 46 -3.21 2.32 -7.94
N ALA A 47 -2.91 1.21 -7.24
CA ALA A 47 -2.10 1.26 -6.03
C ALA A 47 -0.63 1.60 -6.30
N CYS A 48 -0.08 1.16 -7.44
CA CYS A 48 1.30 1.47 -7.83
C CYS A 48 1.47 2.95 -8.20
N ASP A 49 0.49 3.55 -8.87
CA ASP A 49 0.47 4.98 -9.20
C ASP A 49 0.47 5.80 -7.91
N ALA A 50 -0.42 5.48 -6.97
CA ALA A 50 -0.49 6.13 -5.67
C ALA A 50 0.78 5.88 -4.81
N LEU A 51 1.39 4.69 -4.89
CA LEU A 51 2.65 4.40 -4.22
C LEU A 51 3.79 5.26 -4.79
N ALA A 52 3.85 5.42 -6.12
CA ALA A 52 4.85 6.28 -6.76
C ALA A 52 4.67 7.75 -6.37
N GLU A 53 3.42 8.23 -6.25
CA GLU A 53 3.12 9.57 -5.73
C GLU A 53 3.56 9.72 -4.26
N LEU A 54 3.32 8.71 -3.42
CA LEU A 54 3.76 8.69 -2.02
C LEU A 54 5.29 8.72 -1.89
N GLU A 55 6.00 7.90 -2.67
CA GLU A 55 7.46 7.89 -2.68
C GLU A 55 8.04 9.23 -3.17
N THR A 56 7.47 9.81 -4.22
CA THR A 56 7.89 11.13 -4.73
C THR A 56 7.66 12.23 -3.69
N ALA A 57 6.52 12.21 -3.00
CA ALA A 57 6.21 13.20 -1.97
C ALA A 57 7.17 13.09 -0.77
N ASN A 58 7.66 11.88 -0.46
CA ASN A 58 8.61 11.64 0.61
C ASN A 58 10.05 12.03 0.22
N ASP A 59 10.42 11.94 -1.06
CA ASP A 59 11.76 12.30 -1.56
C ASP A 59 11.93 13.83 -1.71
N ASP A 60 10.86 14.56 -2.03
CA ASP A 60 10.89 16.02 -2.29
C ASP A 60 11.22 16.85 -1.03
N GLU A 61 10.96 16.34 0.19
CA GLU A 61 11.31 17.03 1.45
C GLU A 61 12.81 17.04 1.78
N ARG A 62 13.66 16.43 0.94
CA ARG A 62 15.12 16.35 1.12
C ARG A 62 15.95 17.27 0.23
N GLN A 63 15.34 18.19 -0.53
CA GLN A 63 16.06 19.16 -1.38
C GLN A 63 16.53 20.42 -0.64
#